data_AF-A0A2G3JYU4-F1
#
_entry.id   AF-A0A2G3JYU4-F1
#
_cell.length_a   1.000
_cell.length_b   1.000
_cell.length_c   1.000
_cell.angle_alpha   90.00
_cell.angle_beta   90.00
_cell.angle_gamma   90.00
#
_symmetry.space_group_name_H-M   'P 1'
#
loop_
_entity.id
_entity.type
_entity.pdbx_description
1 polymer ?
#
loop_
_entity_poly.entity_id
_entity_poly.type
_entity_poly.pdbx_seq_one_letter_code
_entity_poly.pdbx_strand_id
1 'polypeptide(L)'
;MNAVYPWNLESFARCFTGKLLAQRLGKISYSVYLWHWPIVVLLHYVGKQGELVWNGCGLLLTLILGECSYRLVEAPSRQLFQFKVKWPGLSLVMLMLGVAAVGRVIYVSDGVPGSIRSKNSDEKALFVQHYVDLHQRGLINAYRMECDFYDGRARRERIAASCTPASAVGGLLLWGDSHAQALSLGLRQIPSVKGAFAQVATSGCRPSLGGQRRKMEVDNNCDESNRFALAEIKRLRPAVVVLAQEIDHEHTDWLSIANRLHGLGVQRVILFGPVPRWRPSLPVVIANHYWDAPASYAKYGLDPVVFSTDRLLKKRYENSDQLEYVSAVDGLCRIEGCLARLPNNGELMAVDYGHLSPTGSTYVVAQLLTPVVERSLGKVN
;
A
#
# COMPACT_ATOMS: atom_id res chain seq x y z
N MET A 1 -63.94 23.28 17.13
CA MET A 1 -62.59 22.71 17.33
C MET A 1 -62.61 21.30 16.78
N ASN A 2 -61.99 21.05 15.63
CA ASN A 2 -61.58 19.71 15.18
C ASN A 2 -60.54 19.91 14.08
N ALA A 3 -59.32 19.48 14.38
CA ALA A 3 -58.16 19.57 13.50
C ALA A 3 -58.28 18.55 12.37
N VAL A 4 -58.01 18.98 11.13
CA VAL A 4 -57.85 18.13 9.96
C VAL A 4 -56.35 18.05 9.66
N TYR A 5 -55.75 16.89 9.90
CA TYR A 5 -54.53 16.47 9.22
C TYR A 5 -54.59 14.95 9.02
N PRO A 6 -54.65 14.47 7.77
CA PRO A 6 -54.20 13.13 7.44
C PRO A 6 -53.00 13.25 6.50
N TRP A 7 -51.80 13.39 7.07
CA TRP A 7 -50.59 12.99 6.33
C TRP A 7 -50.53 11.47 6.36
N ASN A 8 -51.13 10.82 5.36
CA ASN A 8 -51.01 9.39 5.14
C ASN A 8 -49.53 9.02 4.90
N LEU A 9 -48.88 8.47 5.92
CA LEU A 9 -47.53 7.88 5.86
C LEU A 9 -47.41 6.79 4.78
N GLU A 10 -48.52 6.13 4.43
CA GLU A 10 -48.57 5.09 3.38
C GLU A 10 -48.34 5.63 1.96
N SER A 11 -48.75 6.87 1.68
CA SER A 11 -48.56 7.52 0.37
C SER A 11 -47.10 7.89 0.11
N PHE A 12 -46.35 8.24 1.16
CA PHE A 12 -44.95 8.64 1.03
C PHE A 12 -44.03 7.44 0.77
N ALA A 13 -44.28 6.30 1.43
CA ALA A 13 -43.55 5.04 1.21
C ALA A 13 -43.77 4.46 -0.20
N ARG A 14 -45.00 4.58 -0.74
CA ARG A 14 -45.35 4.14 -2.10
C ARG A 14 -44.67 4.94 -3.21
N CYS A 15 -44.34 6.21 -2.99
CA CYS A 15 -43.66 7.03 -4.00
C CYS A 15 -42.20 6.61 -4.23
N PHE A 16 -41.53 6.06 -3.20
CA PHE A 16 -40.16 5.55 -3.31
C PHE A 16 -40.09 4.06 -3.71
N THR A 17 -41.05 3.24 -3.30
CA THR A 17 -41.09 1.79 -3.60
C THR A 17 -41.93 1.41 -4.83
N GLY A 18 -42.71 2.34 -5.38
CA GLY A 18 -43.63 2.10 -6.51
C GLY A 18 -43.02 2.25 -7.91
N LYS A 19 -41.78 2.71 -8.05
CA LYS A 19 -41.12 2.77 -9.36
C LYS A 19 -40.66 1.36 -9.75
N LEU A 20 -41.18 0.84 -10.87
CA LEU A 20 -40.86 -0.45 -11.49
C LEU A 20 -39.35 -0.76 -11.46
N LEU A 21 -38.52 0.28 -11.63
CA LEU A 21 -37.07 0.20 -11.59
C LEU A 21 -36.51 -0.23 -10.23
N ALA A 22 -36.98 0.36 -9.12
CA ALA A 22 -36.52 0.03 -7.78
C ALA A 22 -36.89 -1.40 -7.38
N GLN A 23 -38.08 -1.85 -7.76
CA GLN A 23 -38.51 -3.23 -7.55
C GLN A 23 -37.73 -4.23 -8.41
N ARG A 24 -37.44 -3.88 -9.67
CA ARG A 24 -36.58 -4.67 -10.56
C ARG A 24 -35.17 -4.81 -10.01
N LEU A 25 -34.56 -3.70 -9.59
CA LEU A 25 -33.23 -3.68 -8.98
C LEU A 25 -33.20 -4.49 -7.67
N GLY A 26 -34.25 -4.39 -6.85
CA GLY A 26 -34.41 -5.24 -5.67
C GLY A 26 -34.44 -6.73 -6.00
N LYS A 27 -35.20 -7.13 -7.04
CA LYS A 27 -35.30 -8.55 -7.47
C LYS A 27 -33.97 -9.13 -7.93
N ILE A 28 -33.15 -8.37 -8.65
CA ILE A 28 -31.86 -8.85 -9.17
C ILE A 28 -30.68 -8.58 -8.22
N SER A 29 -30.93 -7.91 -7.09
CA SER A 29 -29.88 -7.43 -6.18
C SER A 29 -28.89 -8.53 -5.75
N TYR A 30 -29.37 -9.74 -5.49
CA TYR A 30 -28.52 -10.87 -5.13
C TYR A 30 -27.60 -11.29 -6.29
N SER A 31 -28.16 -11.46 -7.49
CA SER A 31 -27.39 -11.79 -8.68
C SER A 31 -26.39 -10.68 -9.05
N VAL A 32 -26.77 -9.41 -8.93
CA VAL A 32 -25.88 -8.25 -9.10
C VAL A 32 -24.76 -8.27 -8.06
N TYR A 33 -25.07 -8.55 -6.79
CA TYR A 33 -24.08 -8.72 -5.74
C TYR A 33 -23.12 -9.88 -6.03
N LEU A 34 -23.56 -10.96 -6.68
CA LEU A 34 -22.65 -12.05 -7.02
C LEU A 34 -21.65 -11.64 -8.12
N TRP A 35 -22.09 -10.86 -9.11
CA TRP A 35 -21.28 -10.48 -10.27
C TRP A 35 -20.46 -9.20 -10.09
N HIS A 36 -20.82 -8.30 -9.18
CA HIS A 36 -20.08 -7.05 -9.02
C HIS A 36 -18.62 -7.32 -8.63
N TRP A 37 -18.38 -8.31 -7.76
CA TRP A 37 -17.05 -8.55 -7.24
C TRP A 37 -16.09 -9.19 -8.25
N PRO A 38 -16.46 -10.25 -9.00
CA PRO A 38 -15.65 -10.75 -10.11
C PRO A 38 -15.26 -9.69 -11.15
N ILE A 39 -16.19 -8.77 -11.48
CA ILE A 39 -15.91 -7.69 -12.44
C ILE A 39 -14.95 -6.66 -11.87
N VAL A 40 -15.12 -6.26 -10.60
CA VAL A 40 -14.18 -5.33 -9.95
C VAL A 40 -12.79 -5.94 -9.85
N VAL A 41 -12.68 -7.23 -9.49
CA VAL A 41 -11.41 -7.97 -9.45
C VAL A 41 -10.77 -8.03 -10.83
N LEU A 42 -11.55 -8.25 -11.90
CA LEU A 42 -11.04 -8.24 -13.27
C LEU A 42 -10.48 -6.85 -13.65
N LEU A 43 -11.22 -5.78 -13.36
CA LEU A 43 -10.77 -4.40 -13.61
C LEU A 43 -9.50 -4.05 -12.84
N HIS A 44 -9.38 -4.53 -11.60
CA HIS A 44 -8.16 -4.41 -10.80
C HIS A 44 -6.99 -5.14 -11.44
N TYR A 45 -7.21 -6.40 -11.87
CA TYR A 45 -6.17 -7.23 -12.47
C TYR A 45 -5.61 -6.64 -13.77
N VAL A 46 -6.46 -6.06 -14.60
CA VAL A 46 -6.02 -5.38 -15.84
C VAL A 46 -5.49 -3.96 -15.61
N GLY A 47 -5.43 -3.49 -14.35
CA GLY A 47 -4.94 -2.16 -13.99
C GLY A 47 -5.83 -1.00 -14.43
N LYS A 48 -7.11 -1.25 -14.74
CA LYS A 48 -8.08 -0.26 -15.22
C LYS A 48 -9.02 0.28 -14.13
N GLN A 49 -8.87 -0.23 -12.92
CA GLN A 49 -9.64 0.25 -11.77
C GLN A 49 -9.31 1.72 -11.47
N GLY A 50 -10.33 2.57 -11.51
CA GLY A 50 -10.20 4.02 -11.27
C GLY A 50 -10.35 4.89 -12.52
N GLU A 51 -10.27 4.30 -13.73
CA GLU A 51 -10.62 5.01 -14.96
C GLU A 51 -12.15 5.10 -15.10
N LEU A 52 -12.70 6.32 -15.29
CA LEU A 52 -14.15 6.57 -15.29
C LEU A 52 -14.89 5.71 -16.32
N VAL A 53 -14.32 5.58 -17.53
CA VAL A 53 -14.89 4.78 -18.63
C VAL A 53 -14.96 3.30 -18.25
N TRP A 54 -13.87 2.73 -17.73
CA TRP A 54 -13.81 1.32 -17.37
C TRP A 54 -14.68 0.97 -16.18
N ASN A 55 -14.76 1.86 -15.18
CA ASN A 55 -15.68 1.70 -14.06
C ASN A 55 -17.15 1.72 -14.55
N GLY A 56 -17.49 2.61 -15.49
CA GLY A 56 -18.82 2.66 -16.11
C GLY A 56 -19.16 1.39 -16.90
N CYS A 57 -18.22 0.91 -17.73
CA CYS A 57 -18.36 -0.36 -18.45
C CYS A 57 -18.52 -1.55 -17.50
N GLY A 58 -17.74 -1.59 -16.41
CA GLY A 58 -17.83 -2.62 -15.38
C GLY A 58 -19.21 -2.65 -14.71
N LEU A 59 -19.74 -1.48 -14.32
CA LEU A 59 -21.08 -1.38 -13.74
C LEU A 59 -22.16 -1.90 -14.69
N LEU A 60 -22.11 -1.51 -15.97
CA LEU A 60 -23.06 -1.97 -16.98
C LEU A 60 -22.98 -3.50 -17.14
N LEU A 61 -21.78 -4.05 -17.22
CA LEU A 61 -21.54 -5.48 -17.35
C LEU A 61 -22.06 -6.26 -16.14
N THR A 62 -21.84 -5.75 -14.92
CA THR A 62 -22.39 -6.33 -13.69
C THR A 62 -23.93 -6.37 -13.70
N LEU A 63 -24.59 -5.31 -14.18
CA LEU A 63 -26.06 -5.29 -14.27
C LEU A 63 -26.59 -6.29 -15.30
N ILE A 64 -25.93 -6.39 -16.47
CA ILE A 64 -26.30 -7.35 -17.52
C ILE A 64 -26.12 -8.79 -17.03
N LEU A 65 -24.95 -9.11 -16.46
CA LEU A 65 -24.66 -10.44 -15.93
C LEU A 65 -25.57 -10.77 -14.73
N GLY A 66 -25.86 -9.79 -13.88
CA GLY A 66 -26.82 -9.91 -12.79
C GLY A 66 -28.24 -10.23 -13.28
N GLU A 67 -28.76 -9.52 -14.30
CA GLU A 67 -30.07 -9.80 -14.88
C GLU A 67 -30.11 -11.18 -15.57
N CYS A 68 -29.06 -11.54 -16.32
CA CYS A 68 -28.95 -12.86 -16.96
C CYS A 68 -28.92 -13.98 -15.91
N SER A 69 -28.10 -13.83 -14.87
CA SER A 69 -28.01 -14.79 -13.76
C SER A 69 -29.33 -14.89 -13.01
N TYR A 70 -30.04 -13.79 -12.81
CA TYR A 70 -31.36 -13.80 -12.20
C TYR A 70 -32.36 -14.62 -13.03
N ARG A 71 -32.40 -14.40 -14.35
CA ARG A 71 -33.37 -15.10 -15.23
C ARG A 71 -33.03 -16.56 -15.48
N LEU A 72 -31.75 -16.88 -15.62
CA LEU A 72 -31.29 -18.21 -16.03
C LEU A 72 -30.97 -19.14 -14.86
N VAL A 73 -30.59 -18.57 -13.71
CA VAL A 73 -30.15 -19.35 -12.55
C VAL A 73 -31.07 -19.10 -11.35
N GLU A 74 -31.21 -17.86 -10.90
CA GLU A 74 -31.92 -17.54 -9.65
C GLU A 74 -33.43 -17.82 -9.71
N ALA A 75 -34.13 -17.34 -10.75
CA ALA A 75 -35.58 -17.54 -10.88
C ALA A 75 -35.96 -19.01 -11.14
N PRO A 76 -35.26 -19.76 -12.02
CA PRO A 76 -35.50 -21.19 -12.19
C PRO A 76 -35.14 -22.00 -10.95
N SER A 77 -34.01 -21.71 -10.28
CA SER A 77 -33.61 -22.42 -9.05
C SER A 77 -34.61 -22.21 -7.91
N ARG A 78 -35.20 -21.02 -7.74
CA ARG A 78 -36.27 -20.79 -6.75
C ARG A 78 -37.50 -21.67 -6.97
N GLN A 79 -37.76 -22.09 -8.20
CA GLN A 79 -38.86 -23.01 -8.53
C GLN A 79 -38.42 -24.49 -8.44
N LEU A 80 -37.19 -24.81 -8.86
CA LEU A 80 -36.64 -26.18 -8.79
C LEU A 80 -36.31 -26.64 -7.35
N PHE A 81 -35.84 -25.76 -6.48
CA PHE A 81 -35.41 -26.11 -5.11
C PHE A 81 -36.52 -26.01 -4.06
N GLN A 82 -37.80 -26.10 -4.46
CA GLN A 82 -38.93 -26.27 -3.53
C GLN A 82 -39.00 -27.71 -2.94
N PHE A 83 -37.85 -28.34 -2.72
CA PHE A 83 -37.78 -29.65 -2.09
C PHE A 83 -38.22 -29.53 -0.63
N LYS A 84 -39.26 -30.27 -0.24
CA LYS A 84 -39.62 -30.44 1.17
C LYS A 84 -38.55 -31.29 1.85
N VAL A 85 -37.52 -30.64 2.38
CA VAL A 85 -36.49 -31.30 3.17
C VAL A 85 -37.13 -31.75 4.48
N LYS A 86 -37.13 -33.07 4.74
CA LYS A 86 -37.79 -33.65 5.93
C LYS A 86 -37.12 -33.22 7.24
N TRP A 87 -35.84 -32.82 7.20
CA TRP A 87 -35.03 -32.41 8.35
C TRP A 87 -34.07 -31.25 7.99
N PRO A 88 -34.58 -30.04 7.77
CA PRO A 88 -33.80 -28.93 7.20
C PRO A 88 -32.60 -28.53 8.08
N GLY A 89 -32.75 -28.61 9.41
CA GLY A 89 -31.66 -28.32 10.35
C GLY A 89 -30.49 -29.31 10.24
N LEU A 90 -30.80 -30.62 10.18
CA LEU A 90 -29.77 -31.65 10.05
C LEU A 90 -29.07 -31.58 8.70
N SER A 91 -29.82 -31.36 7.61
CA SER A 91 -29.24 -31.17 6.27
C SER A 91 -28.33 -29.95 6.20
N LEU A 92 -28.68 -28.85 6.85
CA LEU A 92 -27.83 -27.65 6.93
C LEU A 92 -26.55 -27.93 7.74
N VAL A 93 -26.65 -28.59 8.89
CA VAL A 93 -25.49 -28.96 9.70
C VAL A 93 -24.55 -29.89 8.94
N MET A 94 -25.10 -30.90 8.23
CA MET A 94 -24.31 -31.81 7.41
C MET A 94 -23.63 -31.10 6.23
N LEU A 95 -24.32 -30.15 5.60
CA LEU A 95 -23.73 -29.32 4.55
C LEU A 95 -22.60 -28.45 5.11
N MET A 96 -22.81 -27.79 6.24
CA MET A 96 -21.81 -26.96 6.91
C MET A 96 -20.60 -27.78 7.33
N LEU A 97 -20.80 -28.97 7.90
CA LEU A 97 -19.73 -29.90 8.26
C LEU A 97 -19.00 -30.42 7.02
N GLY A 98 -19.71 -30.70 5.92
CA GLY A 98 -19.11 -31.09 4.64
C GLY A 98 -18.24 -29.98 4.06
N VAL A 99 -18.74 -28.74 4.01
CA VAL A 99 -17.99 -27.57 3.55
C VAL A 99 -16.78 -27.30 4.46
N ALA A 100 -16.95 -27.41 5.79
CA ALA A 100 -15.86 -27.23 6.75
C ALA A 100 -14.80 -28.33 6.63
N ALA A 101 -15.21 -29.59 6.41
CA ALA A 101 -14.30 -30.71 6.20
C ALA A 101 -13.51 -30.54 4.90
N VAL A 102 -14.18 -30.20 3.79
CA VAL A 102 -13.51 -29.89 2.51
C VAL A 102 -12.56 -28.71 2.66
N GLY A 103 -13.01 -27.63 3.32
CA GLY A 103 -12.17 -26.45 3.59
C GLY A 103 -10.95 -26.78 4.45
N ARG A 104 -11.12 -27.63 5.48
CA ARG A 104 -10.02 -28.08 6.34
C ARG A 104 -9.03 -28.97 5.60
N VAL A 105 -9.51 -29.87 4.74
CA VAL A 105 -8.64 -30.68 3.88
C VAL A 105 -7.81 -29.75 2.99
N ILE A 106 -8.45 -28.84 2.25
CA ILE A 106 -7.77 -27.86 1.39
C ILE A 106 -6.74 -27.03 2.15
N TYR A 107 -7.06 -26.58 3.36
CA TYR A 107 -6.15 -25.78 4.18
C TYR A 107 -4.91 -26.58 4.63
N VAL A 108 -5.11 -27.80 5.13
CA VAL A 108 -4.02 -28.63 5.67
C VAL A 108 -3.13 -29.19 4.55
N SER A 109 -3.68 -29.40 3.35
CA SER A 109 -2.93 -29.90 2.20
C SER A 109 -2.25 -28.79 1.38
N ASP A 110 -2.20 -27.54 1.86
CA ASP A 110 -1.74 -26.36 1.11
C ASP A 110 -2.44 -26.22 -0.26
N GLY A 111 -3.69 -26.66 -0.34
CA GLY A 111 -4.47 -26.78 -1.57
C GLY A 111 -4.70 -28.22 -2.02
N VAL A 112 -5.35 -28.40 -3.16
CA VAL A 112 -5.58 -29.76 -3.72
C VAL A 112 -4.29 -30.21 -4.44
N PRO A 113 -3.61 -31.30 -4.00
CA PRO A 113 -2.46 -31.84 -4.69
C PRO A 113 -2.94 -32.53 -5.97
N GLY A 114 -2.66 -31.94 -7.13
CA GLY A 114 -3.05 -32.50 -8.41
C GLY A 114 -2.93 -31.50 -9.56
N SER A 115 -2.66 -32.02 -10.75
CA SER A 115 -2.50 -31.30 -12.03
C SER A 115 -3.66 -30.36 -12.41
N ILE A 116 -4.82 -30.43 -11.73
CA ILE A 116 -5.92 -29.48 -11.81
C ILE A 116 -5.48 -28.06 -11.41
N ARG A 117 -4.40 -27.94 -10.62
CA ARG A 117 -3.79 -26.68 -10.18
C ARG A 117 -2.44 -26.36 -10.85
N SER A 118 -2.16 -26.92 -12.04
CA SER A 118 -0.94 -26.61 -12.84
C SER A 118 -0.69 -25.09 -13.03
N LYS A 119 -1.73 -24.25 -12.94
CA LYS A 119 -1.60 -22.77 -12.91
C LYS A 119 -0.90 -22.19 -11.68
N ASN A 120 -0.86 -22.90 -10.54
CA ASN A 120 -0.11 -22.48 -9.35
C ASN A 120 1.36 -22.94 -9.37
N SER A 121 1.75 -23.76 -10.33
CA SER A 121 3.13 -24.10 -10.65
C SER A 121 3.65 -23.36 -11.90
N ASP A 122 2.88 -22.42 -12.44
CA ASP A 122 3.35 -21.49 -13.47
C ASP A 122 4.52 -20.68 -12.90
N GLU A 123 5.64 -20.59 -13.62
CA GLU A 123 6.81 -19.83 -13.22
C GLU A 123 6.46 -18.38 -12.89
N LYS A 124 5.50 -17.79 -13.62
CA LYS A 124 4.96 -16.45 -13.34
C LYS A 124 4.29 -16.38 -11.97
N ALA A 125 3.49 -17.38 -11.63
CA ALA A 125 2.79 -17.45 -10.34
C ALA A 125 3.78 -17.65 -9.18
N LEU A 126 4.76 -18.54 -9.35
CA LEU A 126 5.84 -18.75 -8.37
C LEU A 126 6.69 -17.48 -8.19
N PHE A 127 6.99 -16.77 -9.27
CA PHE A 127 7.68 -15.48 -9.23
C PHE A 127 6.90 -14.43 -8.42
N VAL A 128 5.60 -14.26 -8.69
CA VAL A 128 4.77 -13.32 -7.92
C VAL A 128 4.70 -13.75 -6.46
N GLN A 129 4.50 -15.05 -6.20
CA GLN A 129 4.43 -15.60 -4.85
C GLN A 129 5.73 -15.38 -4.06
N HIS A 130 6.90 -15.49 -4.70
CA HIS A 130 8.18 -15.18 -4.07
C HIS A 130 8.22 -13.76 -3.50
N TYR A 131 7.75 -12.76 -4.25
CA TYR A 131 7.73 -11.37 -3.77
C TYR A 131 6.65 -11.13 -2.71
N VAL A 132 5.51 -11.83 -2.78
CA VAL A 132 4.51 -11.83 -1.70
C VAL A 132 5.11 -12.36 -0.40
N ASP A 133 5.84 -13.48 -0.47
CA ASP A 133 6.51 -14.07 0.69
C ASP A 133 7.64 -13.18 1.22
N LEU A 134 8.42 -12.57 0.32
CA LEU A 134 9.44 -11.60 0.67
C LEU A 134 8.85 -10.41 1.41
N HIS A 135 7.74 -9.84 0.94
CA HIS A 135 7.06 -8.73 1.60
C HIS A 135 6.55 -9.15 3.00
N GLN A 136 5.89 -10.30 3.11
CA GLN A 136 5.27 -10.72 4.37
C GLN A 136 6.26 -11.14 5.46
N ARG A 137 7.42 -11.71 5.08
CA ARG A 137 8.33 -12.38 6.02
C ARG A 137 9.79 -11.97 5.87
N GLY A 138 10.21 -11.54 4.68
CA GLY A 138 11.61 -11.28 4.36
C GLY A 138 12.11 -9.86 4.61
N LEU A 139 11.22 -8.91 4.93
CA LEU A 139 11.61 -7.51 5.14
C LEU A 139 12.03 -7.17 6.58
N ILE A 140 11.78 -8.06 7.55
CA ILE A 140 11.93 -7.77 8.99
C ILE A 140 13.27 -7.08 9.32
N ASN A 141 14.38 -7.67 8.86
CA ASN A 141 15.73 -7.15 9.13
C ASN A 141 16.12 -5.98 8.21
N ALA A 142 15.61 -5.94 6.98
CA ALA A 142 15.91 -4.89 6.03
C ALA A 142 15.29 -3.56 6.48
N TYR A 143 14.02 -3.62 6.93
CA TYR A 143 13.19 -2.48 7.29
C TYR A 143 13.32 -2.11 8.77
N ARG A 144 13.96 -2.97 9.57
CA ARG A 144 14.05 -2.86 11.03
C ARG A 144 12.66 -2.72 11.66
N MET A 145 11.83 -3.76 11.48
CA MET A 145 10.45 -3.75 11.97
C MET A 145 10.36 -3.60 13.50
N GLU A 146 11.44 -3.84 14.25
CA GLU A 146 11.55 -3.54 15.68
C GLU A 146 11.53 -2.02 16.00
N CYS A 147 11.71 -1.18 14.97
CA CYS A 147 11.65 0.29 15.02
C CYS A 147 10.29 0.87 14.60
N ASP A 148 9.30 -0.01 14.43
CA ASP A 148 7.93 0.34 14.05
C ASP A 148 7.01 0.34 15.29
N PHE A 149 6.29 1.43 15.55
CA PHE A 149 5.26 1.47 16.59
C PHE A 149 4.00 0.67 16.22
N TYR A 150 3.80 0.37 14.93
CA TYR A 150 2.66 -0.38 14.43
C TYR A 150 3.00 -1.10 13.12
N ASP A 151 3.17 -2.43 13.18
CA ASP A 151 3.54 -3.25 12.02
C ASP A 151 2.33 -3.85 11.26
N GLY A 152 1.15 -3.23 11.39
CA GLY A 152 -0.09 -3.73 10.81
C GLY A 152 -0.74 -4.89 11.59
N ARG A 153 -0.04 -5.50 12.56
CA ARG A 153 -0.56 -6.60 13.39
C ARG A 153 -0.74 -6.19 14.85
N ALA A 154 0.26 -5.51 15.42
CA ALA A 154 0.26 -5.13 16.82
C ALA A 154 0.78 -3.71 17.03
N ARG A 155 0.13 -2.99 17.96
CA ARG A 155 0.65 -1.73 18.50
C ARG A 155 1.78 -2.04 19.49
N ARG A 156 2.84 -1.25 19.46
CA ARG A 156 3.90 -1.24 20.47
C ARG A 156 3.87 0.07 21.24
N GLU A 157 3.99 0.00 22.56
CA GLU A 157 4.16 1.19 23.42
C GLU A 157 5.56 1.80 23.29
N ARG A 158 6.54 1.00 22.83
CA ARG A 158 7.92 1.42 22.63
C ARG A 158 8.57 0.60 21.53
N ILE A 159 9.49 1.22 20.81
CA ILE A 159 10.39 0.54 19.88
C ILE A 159 11.65 0.05 20.57
N ALA A 160 12.41 -0.84 19.93
CA ALA A 160 13.65 -1.36 20.49
C ALA A 160 14.68 -0.23 20.72
N ALA A 161 15.44 -0.30 21.81
CA ALA A 161 16.48 0.69 22.12
C ALA A 161 17.58 0.76 21.03
N SER A 162 17.75 -0.31 20.26
CA SER A 162 18.66 -0.37 19.12
C SER A 162 18.22 0.49 17.93
N CYS A 163 17.01 1.04 17.95
CA CYS A 163 16.48 1.94 16.93
C CYS A 163 17.00 3.36 17.08
N THR A 164 17.31 3.78 18.30
CA THR A 164 17.88 5.10 18.60
C THR A 164 19.09 4.98 19.54
N PRO A 165 20.13 4.22 19.15
CA PRO A 165 21.26 3.95 20.04
C PRO A 165 22.04 5.24 20.34
N ALA A 166 22.71 5.30 21.49
CA ALA A 166 23.53 6.45 21.86
C ALA A 166 24.69 6.71 20.88
N SER A 167 25.14 5.69 20.13
CA SER A 167 26.14 5.83 19.09
C SER A 167 25.67 6.66 17.88
N ALA A 168 24.36 6.92 17.75
CA ALA A 168 23.79 7.76 16.70
C ALA A 168 23.85 9.27 17.00
N VAL A 169 24.44 9.69 18.14
CA VAL A 169 24.64 11.10 18.45
C VAL A 169 25.47 11.77 17.35
N GLY A 170 24.98 12.88 16.79
CA GLY A 170 25.64 13.56 15.67
C GLY A 170 25.64 12.77 14.34
N GLY A 171 24.97 11.62 14.28
CA GLY A 171 24.90 10.75 13.11
C GLY A 171 23.72 11.07 12.18
N LEU A 172 23.15 10.01 11.59
CA LEU A 172 21.97 10.09 10.71
C LEU A 172 20.74 9.52 11.42
N LEU A 173 19.61 10.23 11.32
CA LEU A 173 18.30 9.72 11.72
C LEU A 173 17.34 9.64 10.53
N LEU A 174 16.76 8.47 10.33
CA LEU A 174 15.69 8.22 9.36
C LEU A 174 14.32 8.40 10.03
N TRP A 175 13.45 9.25 9.46
CA TRP A 175 12.11 9.51 9.98
C TRP A 175 11.04 9.45 8.89
N GLY A 176 9.98 8.67 9.12
CA GLY A 176 8.84 8.59 8.21
C GLY A 176 7.96 7.37 8.38
N ASP A 177 7.40 6.89 7.28
CA ASP A 177 6.51 5.72 7.27
C ASP A 177 7.19 4.43 6.74
N SER A 178 6.42 3.47 6.22
CA SER A 178 6.96 2.23 5.65
C SER A 178 7.84 2.45 4.42
N HIS A 179 7.67 3.57 3.69
CA HIS A 179 8.58 3.95 2.62
C HIS A 179 9.90 4.51 3.16
N ALA A 180 9.89 5.16 4.32
CA ALA A 180 11.13 5.47 5.03
C ALA A 180 11.83 4.18 5.50
N GLN A 181 11.09 3.23 6.09
CA GLN A 181 11.64 1.92 6.49
C GLN A 181 12.35 1.21 5.32
N ALA A 182 11.78 1.32 4.11
CA ALA A 182 12.35 0.75 2.90
C ALA A 182 13.75 1.27 2.53
N LEU A 183 14.16 2.45 3.04
CA LEU A 183 15.51 3.01 2.86
C LEU A 183 16.51 2.52 3.91
N SER A 184 16.05 1.89 5.00
CA SER A 184 16.88 1.58 6.18
C SER A 184 18.09 0.72 5.85
N LEU A 185 17.93 -0.33 5.05
CA LEU A 185 19.03 -1.23 4.72
C LEU A 185 20.14 -0.51 3.96
N GLY A 186 19.78 0.24 2.91
CA GLY A 186 20.76 1.01 2.15
C GLY A 186 21.44 2.08 2.98
N LEU A 187 20.69 2.86 3.79
CA LEU A 187 21.26 3.93 4.61
C LEU A 187 22.28 3.41 5.64
N ARG A 188 22.00 2.25 6.25
CA ARG A 188 22.91 1.62 7.21
C ARG A 188 24.21 1.10 6.58
N GLN A 189 24.24 0.91 5.26
CA GLN A 189 25.42 0.46 4.53
C GLN A 189 26.33 1.62 4.10
N ILE A 190 25.87 2.87 4.22
CA ILE A 190 26.71 4.04 3.96
C ILE A 190 27.88 4.04 4.96
N PRO A 191 29.15 4.09 4.50
CA PRO A 191 30.31 4.01 5.39
C PRO A 191 30.33 5.05 6.50
N SER A 192 29.94 6.30 6.21
CA SER A 192 29.85 7.38 7.20
C SER A 192 28.76 7.19 8.25
N VAL A 193 27.71 6.42 7.93
CA VAL A 193 26.53 6.18 8.77
C VAL A 193 26.68 4.91 9.60
N LYS A 194 27.59 4.01 9.23
CA LYS A 194 27.81 2.73 9.91
C LYS A 194 28.12 2.94 11.39
N GLY A 195 27.23 2.45 12.25
CA GLY A 195 27.31 2.59 13.72
C GLY A 195 26.74 3.90 14.28
N ALA A 196 26.44 4.89 13.45
CA ALA A 196 25.88 6.19 13.81
C ALA A 196 24.50 6.42 13.17
N PHE A 197 23.65 5.39 13.20
CA PHE A 197 22.32 5.38 12.58
C PHE A 197 21.21 5.23 13.61
N ALA A 198 20.20 6.09 13.52
CA ALA A 198 18.94 5.98 14.22
C ALA A 198 17.77 5.93 13.22
N GLN A 199 16.67 5.30 13.63
CA GLN A 199 15.45 5.20 12.86
C GLN A 199 14.24 5.33 13.77
N VAL A 200 13.33 6.21 13.39
CA VAL A 200 11.96 6.25 13.90
C VAL A 200 11.04 6.29 12.69
N ALA A 201 10.63 5.12 12.22
CA ALA A 201 9.79 5.00 11.03
C ALA A 201 8.66 4.00 11.28
N THR A 202 7.41 4.44 11.13
CA THR A 202 6.22 3.67 11.54
C THR A 202 5.24 3.54 10.39
N SER A 203 4.80 2.32 10.08
CA SER A 203 3.96 2.06 8.91
C SER A 203 2.71 2.95 8.89
N GLY A 204 2.51 3.67 7.78
CA GLY A 204 1.39 4.62 7.60
C GLY A 204 1.52 5.96 8.34
N CYS A 205 2.57 6.19 9.13
CA CYS A 205 2.74 7.41 9.92
C CYS A 205 3.72 8.39 9.25
N ARG A 206 3.16 9.42 8.63
CA ARG A 206 3.93 10.50 7.99
C ARG A 206 4.63 11.39 9.03
N PRO A 207 5.80 11.96 8.70
CA PRO A 207 6.43 12.99 9.53
C PRO A 207 5.47 14.16 9.79
N SER A 208 5.31 14.52 11.06
CA SER A 208 4.46 15.63 11.48
C SER A 208 4.96 16.24 12.79
N LEU A 209 4.76 17.54 12.97
CA LEU A 209 5.07 18.23 14.24
C LEU A 209 3.95 18.10 15.29
N GLY A 210 2.86 17.40 14.95
CA GLY A 210 1.64 17.29 15.75
C GLY A 210 0.59 18.33 15.36
N GLY A 211 -0.70 17.93 15.36
CA GLY A 211 -1.84 18.84 15.17
C GLY A 211 -2.76 18.62 13.95
N GLN A 212 -2.66 17.49 13.23
CA GLN A 212 -3.57 17.21 12.11
C GLN A 212 -4.69 16.25 12.56
N ARG A 213 -5.90 16.81 12.70
CA ARG A 213 -7.16 16.10 12.93
C ARG A 213 -7.38 14.98 11.91
N ARG A 214 -7.48 13.71 12.32
CA ARG A 214 -8.43 12.75 11.74
C ARG A 214 -8.99 11.80 12.80
N LYS A 215 -10.24 12.06 13.21
CA LYS A 215 -11.09 11.13 13.96
C LYS A 215 -11.16 9.74 13.30
N MET A 216 -10.19 8.87 13.57
CA MET A 216 -10.24 7.41 13.46
C MET A 216 -9.16 6.87 14.40
N GLU A 217 -9.42 5.75 15.09
CA GLU A 217 -8.57 5.12 16.13
C GLU A 217 -7.10 4.81 15.73
N VAL A 218 -6.70 5.11 14.50
CA VAL A 218 -5.31 5.03 14.00
C VAL A 218 -4.44 6.20 14.46
N ASP A 219 -5.02 7.31 14.92
CA ASP A 219 -4.32 8.58 15.21
C ASP A 219 -3.35 8.53 16.42
N ASN A 220 -3.50 7.60 17.37
CA ASN A 220 -2.65 7.60 18.59
C ASN A 220 -1.20 7.16 18.30
N ASN A 221 -0.99 6.19 17.40
CA ASN A 221 0.34 5.63 17.15
C ASN A 221 1.23 6.58 16.34
N CYS A 222 0.64 7.33 15.40
CA CYS A 222 1.39 8.28 14.60
C CYS A 222 1.77 9.52 15.41
N ASP A 223 0.90 10.00 16.29
CA ASP A 223 1.24 11.08 17.22
C ASP A 223 2.31 10.65 18.23
N GLU A 224 2.22 9.42 18.73
CA GLU A 224 3.24 8.83 19.60
C GLU A 224 4.59 8.68 18.88
N SER A 225 4.60 8.10 17.68
CA SER A 225 5.80 7.93 16.86
C SER A 225 6.45 9.27 16.50
N ASN A 226 5.67 10.27 16.07
CA ASN A 226 6.18 11.60 15.74
C ASN A 226 6.71 12.36 16.96
N ARG A 227 6.03 12.28 18.10
CA ARG A 227 6.52 12.85 19.37
C ARG A 227 7.80 12.17 19.84
N PHE A 228 7.89 10.85 19.70
CA PHE A 228 9.09 10.08 20.00
C PHE A 228 10.25 10.47 19.07
N ALA A 229 10.00 10.58 17.76
CA ALA A 229 10.98 11.03 16.78
C ALA A 229 11.57 12.40 17.16
N LEU A 230 10.72 13.38 17.47
CA LEU A 230 11.17 14.72 17.87
C LEU A 230 11.96 14.72 19.18
N ALA A 231 11.57 13.90 20.15
CA ALA A 231 12.31 13.74 21.40
C ALA A 231 13.70 13.14 21.16
N GLU A 232 13.80 12.12 20.33
CA GLU A 232 15.06 11.45 19.99
C GLU A 232 15.96 12.32 19.12
N ILE A 233 15.40 13.12 18.20
CA ILE A 233 16.15 14.13 17.44
C ILE A 233 16.74 15.17 18.39
N LYS A 234 15.97 15.65 19.38
CA LYS A 234 16.48 16.58 20.40
C LYS A 234 17.59 15.96 21.25
N ARG A 235 17.48 14.68 21.57
CA ARG A 235 18.43 13.92 22.41
C ARG A 235 19.73 13.60 21.65
N LEU A 236 19.60 13.10 20.43
CA LEU A 236 20.72 12.64 19.60
C LEU A 236 21.41 13.77 18.84
N ARG A 237 20.68 14.87 18.56
CA ARG A 237 21.14 15.98 17.70
C ARG A 237 21.85 15.44 16.44
N PRO A 238 21.15 14.63 15.62
CA PRO A 238 21.78 14.04 14.44
C PRO A 238 22.24 15.15 13.49
N ALA A 239 23.40 14.97 12.86
CA ALA A 239 23.87 15.91 11.85
C ALA A 239 22.91 15.91 10.64
N VAL A 240 22.38 14.74 10.29
CA VAL A 240 21.49 14.56 9.14
C VAL A 240 20.17 13.91 9.55
N VAL A 241 19.05 14.46 9.10
CA VAL A 241 17.75 13.78 9.14
C VAL A 241 17.27 13.51 7.72
N VAL A 242 16.97 12.24 7.42
CA VAL A 242 16.35 11.83 6.15
C VAL A 242 14.85 11.62 6.38
N LEU A 243 14.04 12.36 5.64
CA LEU A 243 12.59 12.30 5.63
C LEU A 243 12.10 11.56 4.39
N ALA A 244 11.15 10.65 4.56
CA ALA A 244 10.45 9.99 3.46
C ALA A 244 9.02 9.62 3.86
N GLN A 245 8.10 9.59 2.91
CA GLN A 245 6.74 9.07 3.11
C GLN A 245 6.20 8.41 1.84
N GLU A 246 5.08 7.70 1.94
CA GLU A 246 4.47 6.98 0.82
C GLU A 246 3.70 7.93 -0.13
N ILE A 247 2.81 8.76 0.42
CA ILE A 247 1.80 9.53 -0.32
C ILE A 247 1.54 10.89 0.31
N ASP A 248 0.84 11.78 -0.41
CA ASP A 248 0.44 13.14 0.02
C ASP A 248 1.61 14.04 0.44
N HIS A 249 2.75 13.91 -0.24
CA HIS A 249 3.93 14.72 0.06
C HIS A 249 3.65 16.21 -0.08
N GLU A 250 2.80 16.58 -1.03
CA GLU A 250 2.40 17.95 -1.31
C GLU A 250 1.63 18.62 -0.17
N HIS A 251 1.03 17.82 0.72
CA HIS A 251 0.23 18.24 1.87
C HIS A 251 1.03 18.27 3.18
N THR A 252 2.23 17.70 3.21
CA THR A 252 3.14 17.79 4.37
C THR A 252 3.86 19.14 4.34
N ASP A 253 3.87 19.86 5.46
CA ASP A 253 4.61 21.12 5.61
C ASP A 253 6.09 20.86 5.92
N TRP A 254 6.84 20.52 4.87
CA TRP A 254 8.25 20.15 4.98
C TRP A 254 9.15 21.29 5.48
N LEU A 255 8.83 22.55 5.17
CA LEU A 255 9.64 23.68 5.63
C LEU A 255 9.47 23.91 7.12
N SER A 256 8.24 23.81 7.63
CA SER A 256 7.99 23.88 9.08
C SER A 256 8.72 22.76 9.82
N ILE A 257 8.66 21.52 9.29
CA ILE A 257 9.43 20.38 9.83
C ILE A 257 10.92 20.70 9.81
N ALA A 258 11.48 21.08 8.67
CA ALA A 258 12.91 21.37 8.53
C ALA A 258 13.38 22.48 9.48
N ASN A 259 12.65 23.59 9.56
CA ASN A 259 12.93 24.68 10.50
C ASN A 259 12.93 24.21 11.95
N ARG A 260 11.97 23.35 12.33
CA ARG A 260 11.93 22.76 13.66
C ARG A 260 13.13 21.85 13.92
N LEU A 261 13.54 21.06 12.94
CA LEU A 261 14.71 20.18 13.03
C LEU A 261 16.01 20.98 13.19
N HIS A 262 16.19 22.05 12.42
CA HIS A 262 17.33 22.97 12.59
C HIS A 262 17.36 23.60 13.98
N GLY A 263 16.19 24.02 14.51
CA GLY A 263 16.07 24.51 15.88
C GLY A 263 16.41 23.47 16.97
N LEU A 264 16.42 22.17 16.63
CA LEU A 264 16.85 21.08 17.51
C LEU A 264 18.33 20.70 17.32
N GLY A 265 19.06 21.37 16.43
CA GLY A 265 20.49 21.16 16.17
C GLY A 265 20.79 20.24 14.99
N VAL A 266 19.80 19.91 14.15
CA VAL A 266 20.02 19.19 12.90
C VAL A 266 20.71 20.11 11.90
N GLN A 267 21.80 19.65 11.29
CA GLN A 267 22.57 20.46 10.33
C GLN A 267 22.00 20.37 8.92
N ARG A 268 21.56 19.18 8.51
CA ARG A 268 21.03 18.91 7.17
C ARG A 268 19.74 18.12 7.23
N VAL A 269 18.73 18.59 6.52
CA VAL A 269 17.45 17.89 6.34
C VAL A 269 17.36 17.48 4.87
N ILE A 270 17.22 16.17 4.63
CA ILE A 270 17.10 15.59 3.30
C ILE A 270 15.67 15.08 3.15
N LEU A 271 14.94 15.59 2.16
CA LEU A 271 13.63 15.06 1.77
C LEU A 271 13.81 14.13 0.57
N PHE A 272 13.65 12.83 0.80
CA PHE A 272 13.62 11.85 -0.28
C PHE A 272 12.21 11.79 -0.89
N GLY A 273 12.12 12.05 -2.19
CA GLY A 273 10.87 12.13 -2.93
C GLY A 273 10.15 10.78 -3.12
N PRO A 274 8.94 10.81 -3.71
CA PRO A 274 8.15 9.61 -3.91
C PRO A 274 8.84 8.66 -4.89
N VAL A 275 8.97 7.38 -4.50
CA VAL A 275 9.51 6.33 -5.37
C VAL A 275 8.50 5.96 -6.47
N PRO A 276 8.96 5.50 -7.65
CA PRO A 276 8.07 4.96 -8.68
C PRO A 276 7.19 3.84 -8.14
N ARG A 277 5.89 3.86 -8.52
CA ARG A 277 4.91 2.85 -8.09
C ARG A 277 4.19 2.23 -9.28
N TRP A 278 3.85 0.95 -9.16
CA TRP A 278 3.16 0.16 -10.18
C TRP A 278 1.84 -0.41 -9.66
N ARG A 279 0.81 -0.43 -10.51
CA ARG A 279 -0.49 -1.05 -10.23
C ARG A 279 -0.70 -2.31 -11.09
N PRO A 280 -1.25 -3.40 -10.51
CA PRO A 280 -1.59 -3.56 -9.10
C PRO A 280 -0.36 -3.76 -8.18
N SER A 281 0.75 -4.28 -8.72
CA SER A 281 2.06 -4.32 -8.07
C SER A 281 3.16 -4.54 -9.13
N LEU A 282 4.41 -4.22 -8.81
CA LEU A 282 5.54 -4.44 -9.72
C LEU A 282 5.72 -5.93 -10.09
N PRO A 283 5.69 -6.90 -9.16
CA PRO A 283 5.79 -8.32 -9.54
C PRO A 283 4.71 -8.77 -10.52
N VAL A 284 3.46 -8.32 -10.32
CA VAL A 284 2.34 -8.67 -11.22
C VAL A 284 2.50 -8.00 -12.59
N VAL A 285 2.91 -6.73 -12.62
CA VAL A 285 3.21 -6.03 -13.89
C VAL A 285 4.30 -6.78 -14.67
N ILE A 286 5.36 -7.21 -13.99
CA ILE A 286 6.46 -7.93 -14.62
C ILE A 286 6.03 -9.30 -15.14
N ALA A 287 5.29 -10.08 -14.34
CA ALA A 287 4.78 -11.38 -14.76
C ALA A 287 3.84 -11.29 -15.98
N ASN A 288 3.00 -10.26 -16.04
CA ASN A 288 1.99 -10.12 -17.08
C ASN A 288 2.49 -9.42 -18.35
N HIS A 289 3.44 -8.48 -18.24
CA HIS A 289 3.82 -7.61 -19.36
C HIS A 289 5.31 -7.65 -19.75
N TYR A 290 6.18 -8.16 -18.89
CA TYR A 290 7.63 -8.15 -19.10
C TYR A 290 8.29 -9.51 -18.85
N TRP A 291 7.52 -10.60 -18.95
CA TRP A 291 8.04 -11.95 -18.71
C TRP A 291 8.87 -12.47 -19.89
N ASP A 292 8.28 -12.46 -21.09
CA ASP A 292 8.88 -13.05 -22.29
C ASP A 292 9.95 -12.13 -22.92
N ALA A 293 9.91 -10.83 -22.60
CA ALA A 293 10.91 -9.83 -22.97
C ALA A 293 11.34 -9.04 -21.73
N PRO A 294 12.24 -9.59 -20.89
CA PRO A 294 12.69 -8.94 -19.68
C PRO A 294 13.37 -7.60 -19.97
N ALA A 295 12.81 -6.52 -19.43
CA ALA A 295 13.38 -5.18 -19.51
C ALA A 295 13.79 -4.70 -18.11
N SER A 296 14.88 -3.93 -18.03
CA SER A 296 15.26 -3.27 -16.78
C SER A 296 14.28 -2.17 -16.39
N TYR A 297 13.64 -1.53 -17.37
CA TYR A 297 12.68 -0.44 -17.16
C TYR A 297 11.27 -0.89 -17.53
N ALA A 298 10.29 -0.56 -16.68
CA ALA A 298 8.88 -0.85 -16.89
C ALA A 298 8.06 0.44 -16.92
N LYS A 299 7.31 0.64 -18.00
CA LYS A 299 6.39 1.77 -18.20
C LYS A 299 4.94 1.41 -17.90
N TYR A 300 4.53 0.17 -18.17
CA TYR A 300 3.17 -0.27 -17.96
C TYR A 300 2.81 -0.24 -16.47
N GLY A 301 1.62 0.23 -16.13
CA GLY A 301 1.11 0.22 -14.75
C GLY A 301 1.69 1.29 -13.83
N LEU A 302 2.57 2.19 -14.31
CA LEU A 302 3.12 3.28 -13.50
C LEU A 302 2.02 4.22 -12.98
N ASP A 303 2.08 4.58 -11.70
CA ASP A 303 1.15 5.53 -11.08
C ASP A 303 1.52 6.98 -11.47
N PRO A 304 0.69 7.68 -12.27
CA PRO A 304 1.00 9.04 -12.75
C PRO A 304 1.05 10.07 -11.61
N VAL A 305 0.42 9.80 -10.47
CA VAL A 305 0.42 10.72 -9.32
C VAL A 305 1.84 10.95 -8.81
N VAL A 306 2.67 9.90 -8.77
CA VAL A 306 4.07 9.97 -8.32
C VAL A 306 4.86 11.05 -9.09
N PHE A 307 4.73 11.08 -10.41
CA PHE A 307 5.42 12.04 -11.28
C PHE A 307 4.90 13.46 -11.10
N SER A 308 3.59 13.61 -10.87
CA SER A 308 2.99 14.93 -10.63
C SER A 308 3.42 15.51 -9.29
N THR A 309 3.47 14.68 -8.25
CA THR A 309 3.95 15.04 -6.91
C THR A 309 5.44 15.36 -6.95
N ASP A 310 6.28 14.50 -7.55
CA ASP A 310 7.73 14.75 -7.66
C ASP A 310 8.02 16.08 -8.36
N ARG A 311 7.39 16.35 -9.52
CA ARG A 311 7.55 17.64 -10.22
C ARG A 311 7.16 18.84 -9.36
N LEU A 312 6.10 18.72 -8.56
CA LEU A 312 5.68 19.78 -7.65
C LEU A 312 6.70 20.01 -6.53
N LEU A 313 7.21 18.94 -5.92
CA LEU A 313 8.20 19.03 -4.83
C LEU A 313 9.54 19.57 -5.34
N LYS A 314 10.02 19.11 -6.50
CA LYS A 314 11.22 19.63 -7.16
C LYS A 314 11.14 21.14 -7.32
N LYS A 315 10.08 21.63 -7.96
CA LYS A 315 9.86 23.07 -8.14
C LYS A 315 9.78 23.83 -6.82
N ARG A 316 9.20 23.22 -5.79
CA ARG A 316 9.03 23.85 -4.47
C ARG A 316 10.35 23.94 -3.69
N TYR A 317 11.27 23.01 -3.88
CA TYR A 317 12.45 22.83 -3.02
C TYR A 317 13.80 22.89 -3.73
N GLU A 318 13.85 23.08 -5.06
CA GLU A 318 15.10 23.16 -5.85
C GLU A 318 16.08 24.23 -5.34
N ASN A 319 15.57 25.31 -4.75
CA ASN A 319 16.36 26.44 -4.21
C ASN A 319 16.14 26.64 -2.70
N SER A 320 15.78 25.57 -1.98
CA SER A 320 15.52 25.65 -0.54
C SER A 320 16.81 25.61 0.26
N ASP A 321 17.06 26.64 1.09
CA ASP A 321 18.17 26.64 2.05
C ASP A 321 17.89 25.77 3.30
N GLN A 322 16.62 25.41 3.52
CA GLN A 322 16.20 24.68 4.73
C GLN A 322 16.18 23.16 4.55
N LEU A 323 16.16 22.66 3.31
CA LEU A 323 16.18 21.21 3.05
C LEU A 323 16.68 20.93 1.65
N GLU A 324 17.35 19.80 1.48
CA GLU A 324 17.77 19.27 0.19
C GLU A 324 16.76 18.23 -0.29
N TYR A 325 16.13 18.49 -1.45
CA TYR A 325 15.18 17.55 -2.05
C TYR A 325 15.90 16.60 -3.01
N VAL A 326 15.69 15.29 -2.82
CA VAL A 326 16.26 14.23 -3.67
C VAL A 326 15.13 13.54 -4.43
N SER A 327 15.07 13.74 -5.75
CA SER A 327 14.07 13.11 -6.61
C SER A 327 14.40 11.64 -6.89
N ALA A 328 13.58 10.74 -6.34
CA ALA A 328 13.65 9.33 -6.72
C ALA A 328 13.24 9.11 -8.19
N VAL A 329 12.30 9.92 -8.72
CA VAL A 329 11.81 9.80 -10.09
C VAL A 329 12.92 10.13 -11.09
N ASP A 330 13.65 11.24 -10.93
CA ASP A 330 14.76 11.59 -11.83
C ASP A 330 15.87 10.53 -11.82
N GLY A 331 16.13 9.95 -10.64
CA GLY A 331 17.18 8.96 -10.47
C GLY A 331 16.85 7.57 -11.00
N LEU A 332 15.56 7.23 -11.08
CA LEU A 332 15.08 5.87 -11.38
C LEU A 332 14.30 5.76 -12.68
N CYS A 333 13.86 6.88 -13.26
CA CYS A 333 13.02 6.88 -14.45
C CYS A 333 13.72 7.49 -15.67
N ARG A 334 13.39 6.93 -16.82
CA ARG A 334 13.83 7.35 -18.15
C ARG A 334 12.64 7.38 -19.11
N ILE A 335 12.89 7.67 -20.38
CA ILE A 335 11.84 7.72 -21.41
C ILE A 335 11.16 6.34 -21.61
N GLU A 336 11.90 5.26 -21.37
CA GLU A 336 11.45 3.87 -21.49
C GLU A 336 10.57 3.40 -20.33
N GLY A 337 10.52 4.14 -19.21
CA GLY A 337 9.82 3.77 -17.98
C GLY A 337 10.68 3.99 -16.75
N CYS A 338 10.31 3.37 -15.63
CA CYS A 338 11.11 3.41 -14.40
C CYS A 338 11.80 2.08 -14.13
N LEU A 339 12.95 2.13 -13.45
CA LEU A 339 13.77 0.97 -13.13
C LEU A 339 12.94 -0.04 -12.34
N ALA A 340 12.68 -1.18 -12.96
CA ALA A 340 11.90 -2.28 -12.42
C ALA A 340 12.80 -3.43 -11.98
N ARG A 341 13.82 -3.76 -12.77
CA ARG A 341 14.82 -4.80 -12.46
C ARG A 341 16.18 -4.16 -12.29
N LEU A 342 16.86 -4.51 -11.21
CA LEU A 342 18.15 -3.95 -10.88
C LEU A 342 19.23 -4.45 -11.85
N PRO A 343 20.16 -3.59 -12.32
CA PRO A 343 21.16 -3.98 -13.30
C PRO A 343 22.17 -5.03 -12.82
N ASN A 344 22.38 -5.15 -11.51
CA ASN A 344 23.40 -5.99 -10.90
C ASN A 344 22.97 -7.46 -10.74
N ASN A 345 21.70 -7.72 -10.42
CA ASN A 345 21.20 -9.06 -10.11
C ASN A 345 19.86 -9.41 -10.78
N GLY A 346 19.21 -8.47 -11.48
CA GLY A 346 17.92 -8.69 -12.14
C GLY A 346 16.72 -8.81 -11.18
N GLU A 347 16.93 -8.66 -9.87
CA GLU A 347 15.87 -8.64 -8.87
C GLU A 347 15.00 -7.38 -9.04
N LEU A 348 13.75 -7.45 -8.56
CA LEU A 348 12.85 -6.31 -8.64
C LEU A 348 13.26 -5.23 -7.65
N MET A 349 13.16 -3.98 -8.09
CA MET A 349 13.39 -2.81 -7.26
C MET A 349 12.38 -2.73 -6.10
N ALA A 350 11.13 -3.15 -6.32
CA ALA A 350 10.06 -3.14 -5.34
C ALA A 350 9.40 -4.51 -5.18
N VAL A 351 8.97 -4.84 -3.96
CA VAL A 351 8.33 -6.13 -3.62
C VAL A 351 6.83 -6.14 -3.85
N ASP A 352 6.21 -4.97 -3.92
CA ASP A 352 4.78 -4.80 -4.13
C ASP A 352 4.53 -3.64 -5.12
N TYR A 353 3.59 -2.74 -4.82
CA TYR A 353 3.37 -1.56 -5.64
C TYR A 353 4.55 -0.57 -5.61
N GLY A 354 5.39 -0.54 -4.56
CA GLY A 354 6.42 0.50 -4.40
C GLY A 354 7.41 0.34 -3.24
N HIS A 355 7.16 -0.56 -2.28
CA HIS A 355 8.10 -0.83 -1.18
C HIS A 355 9.39 -1.45 -1.73
N LEU A 356 10.53 -0.80 -1.51
CA LEU A 356 11.81 -1.25 -2.05
C LEU A 356 12.16 -2.66 -1.52
N SER A 357 12.60 -3.54 -2.41
CA SER A 357 13.23 -4.80 -2.00
C SER A 357 14.53 -4.52 -1.24
N PRO A 358 15.09 -5.49 -0.50
CA PRO A 358 16.38 -5.29 0.17
C PRO A 358 17.49 -4.83 -0.79
N THR A 359 17.55 -5.40 -1.99
CA THR A 359 18.51 -5.02 -3.03
C THR A 359 18.12 -3.72 -3.72
N GLY A 360 16.82 -3.42 -3.83
CA GLY A 360 16.32 -2.12 -4.28
C GLY A 360 16.73 -0.99 -3.34
N SER A 361 16.64 -1.22 -2.02
CA SER A 361 17.07 -0.29 -0.98
C SER A 361 18.53 0.05 -1.09
N THR A 362 19.40 -0.95 -1.20
CA THR A 362 20.85 -0.74 -1.31
C THR A 362 21.21 -0.01 -2.61
N TYR A 363 20.57 -0.37 -3.73
CA TYR A 363 20.78 0.31 -5.01
C TYR A 363 20.33 1.78 -4.98
N VAL A 364 19.08 2.05 -4.57
CA VAL A 364 18.51 3.40 -4.52
C VAL A 364 19.32 4.30 -3.61
N VAL A 365 19.69 3.83 -2.42
CA VAL A 365 20.50 4.62 -1.49
C VAL A 365 21.88 4.87 -2.08
N ALA A 366 22.55 3.85 -2.62
CA ALA A 366 23.88 4.00 -3.20
C ALA A 366 23.93 5.04 -4.31
N GLN A 367 22.92 5.06 -5.18
CA GLN A 367 22.85 5.98 -6.32
C GLN A 367 22.40 7.40 -5.92
N LEU A 368 21.40 7.52 -5.05
CA LEU A 368 20.69 8.80 -4.85
C LEU A 368 20.96 9.46 -3.51
N LEU A 369 21.22 8.70 -2.46
CA LEU A 369 21.33 9.25 -1.10
C LEU A 369 22.76 9.22 -0.57
N THR A 370 23.59 8.23 -0.91
CA THR A 370 24.99 8.15 -0.46
C THR A 370 25.78 9.41 -0.78
N PRO A 371 25.74 9.97 -2.02
CA PRO A 371 26.50 11.19 -2.32
C PRO A 371 26.06 12.38 -1.46
N VAL A 372 24.75 12.51 -1.22
CA VAL A 372 24.17 13.62 -0.45
C VAL A 372 24.49 13.48 1.04
N VAL A 373 24.36 12.28 1.58
CA VAL A 373 24.62 11.97 2.99
C VAL A 373 26.10 12.10 3.32
N GLU A 374 27.00 11.54 2.50
CA GLU A 374 28.45 11.63 2.72
C GLU A 374 28.94 13.09 2.66
N ARG A 375 28.42 13.91 1.73
CA ARG A 375 28.68 15.36 1.70
C ARG A 375 28.20 16.03 2.98
N SER A 376 27.00 15.70 3.43
CA SER A 376 26.37 16.28 4.63
C SER A 376 27.10 15.92 5.93
N LEU A 377 27.73 14.74 5.99
CA LEU A 377 28.53 14.28 7.13
C LEU A 377 30.02 14.69 7.02
N GLY A 378 30.40 15.48 6.01
CA GLY A 378 31.74 16.02 5.85
C GLY A 378 32.79 14.99 5.42
N LYS A 379 32.41 13.93 4.69
CA LYS A 379 33.31 12.83 4.30
C LYS A 379 33.54 12.69 2.79
N VAL A 380 33.14 13.67 1.97
CA VAL A 380 33.53 13.76 0.55
C VAL A 380 34.45 14.96 0.37
N ASN A 381 35.73 14.66 0.12
CA ASN A 381 36.67 15.54 -0.58
C ASN A 381 36.59 15.23 -2.08
#